data_AF-A0A349X7T7-F1
#
_entry.id   AF-A0A349X7T7-F1
#
_cell.length_a   1.000
_cell.length_b   1.000
_cell.length_c   1.000
_cell.angle_alpha   90.00
_cell.angle_beta   90.00
_cell.angle_gamma   90.00
#
_symmetry.space_group_name_H-M   'P 1'
#
loop_
_entity.id
_entity.type
_entity.pdbx_description
1 polymer ?
#
loop_
_entity_poly.entity_id
_entity_poly.type
_entity_poly.pdbx_seq_one_letter_code
_entity_poly.pdbx_strand_id
1 'polypeptide(L)'
;MFKQAFRFAFVALIWKQYKAAIVSTLTLFAYLFLVGWIHGDYIASAQLENQTQGLGRSFIIKWIAFAGGIGLYILYHWVRGQFKEKGKSKTEKSKATLMPRVDHPHATDKIINDPELKADPFAHIRKRSKLRGRKDFEPDS
;
A
#
# COMPACT_ATOMS: atom_id res chain seq x y z
N MET A 1 -30.28 24.55 -8.22
CA MET A 1 -30.30 23.15 -8.70
C MET A 1 -28.89 22.57 -8.85
N PHE A 2 -27.98 23.20 -9.61
CA PHE A 2 -26.59 22.72 -9.79
C PHE A 2 -25.78 22.56 -8.48
N LYS A 3 -25.96 23.45 -7.50
CA LYS A 3 -25.29 23.36 -6.18
C LYS A 3 -25.66 22.10 -5.38
N GLN A 4 -26.88 21.59 -5.54
CA GLN A 4 -27.31 20.34 -4.89
C GLN A 4 -26.78 19.11 -5.61
N ALA A 5 -26.83 19.11 -6.96
CA ALA A 5 -26.25 18.03 -7.76
C ALA A 5 -24.74 17.86 -7.50
N PHE A 6 -23.99 18.95 -7.36
CA PHE A 6 -22.58 18.92 -6.98
C PHE A 6 -22.35 18.29 -5.59
N ARG A 7 -23.21 18.58 -4.60
CA ARG A 7 -23.13 17.96 -3.27
C ARG A 7 -23.35 16.45 -3.33
N PHE A 8 -24.36 15.99 -4.07
CA PHE A 8 -24.60 14.56 -4.25
C PHE A 8 -23.47 13.87 -5.03
N ALA A 9 -22.92 14.52 -6.06
CA ALA A 9 -21.77 14.00 -6.80
C ALA A 9 -20.51 13.92 -5.93
N PHE A 10 -20.25 14.92 -5.08
CA PHE A 10 -19.16 14.88 -4.10
C PHE A 10 -19.34 13.75 -3.09
N VAL A 11 -20.53 13.61 -2.51
CA VAL A 11 -20.84 12.51 -1.59
C VAL A 11 -20.67 11.16 -2.29
N ALA A 12 -21.12 11.02 -3.54
CA ALA A 12 -20.96 9.79 -4.30
C ALA A 12 -19.49 9.49 -4.65
N LEU A 13 -18.69 10.49 -4.99
CA LEU A 13 -17.26 10.35 -5.24
C LEU A 13 -16.50 9.96 -3.98
N ILE A 14 -16.78 10.65 -2.87
CA ILE A 14 -16.20 10.35 -1.56
C ILE A 14 -16.60 8.95 -1.11
N TRP A 15 -17.86 8.56 -1.30
CA TRP A 15 -18.32 7.21 -1.00
C TRP A 15 -17.60 6.17 -1.87
N LYS A 16 -17.48 6.39 -3.18
CA LYS A 16 -16.82 5.45 -4.10
C LYS A 16 -15.35 5.23 -3.76
N GLN A 17 -14.64 6.29 -3.38
CA GLN A 17 -13.20 6.24 -3.11
C GLN A 17 -12.86 5.88 -1.65
N TYR A 18 -13.64 6.36 -0.69
CA TYR A 18 -13.35 6.26 0.73
C TYR A 18 -14.28 5.34 1.52
N LYS A 19 -15.28 4.67 0.91
CA LYS A 19 -16.19 3.74 1.63
C LYS A 19 -15.47 2.79 2.58
N ALA A 20 -14.32 2.27 2.18
CA ALA A 20 -13.56 1.33 3.00
C ALA A 20 -13.00 1.98 4.29
N ALA A 21 -12.48 3.21 4.18
CA ALA A 21 -11.95 3.96 5.32
C ALA A 21 -13.09 4.49 6.20
N ILE A 22 -14.16 5.00 5.60
CA ILE A 22 -15.35 5.48 6.31
C ILE A 22 -16.01 4.35 7.10
N VAL A 23 -16.24 3.19 6.47
CA VAL A 23 -16.86 2.04 7.17
C VAL A 23 -15.96 1.55 8.28
N SER A 24 -14.64 1.40 8.07
CA SER A 24 -13.78 0.87 9.13
C SER A 24 -13.59 1.85 10.30
N THR A 25 -13.55 3.16 10.04
CA THR A 25 -13.50 4.17 11.10
C THR A 25 -14.83 4.24 11.85
N LEU A 26 -15.96 4.15 11.15
CA LEU A 26 -17.28 4.08 11.78
C LEU A 26 -17.43 2.82 12.63
N THR A 27 -16.98 1.67 12.15
CA THR A 27 -16.95 0.42 12.94
C THR A 27 -16.06 0.55 14.16
N LEU A 28 -14.87 1.17 14.05
CA LEU A 28 -14.02 1.44 15.20
C LEU A 28 -14.72 2.35 16.21
N PHE A 29 -15.38 3.41 15.74
CA PHE A 29 -16.12 4.32 16.61
C PHE A 29 -17.27 3.61 17.33
N ALA A 30 -18.04 2.79 16.60
CA ALA A 30 -19.11 1.98 17.18
C ALA A 30 -18.58 0.99 18.24
N TYR A 31 -17.44 0.35 17.98
CA TYR A 31 -16.77 -0.53 18.93
C TYR A 31 -16.36 0.22 20.22
N LEU A 32 -15.67 1.36 20.08
CA LEU A 32 -15.24 2.16 21.23
C LEU A 32 -16.43 2.67 22.04
N PHE A 33 -17.51 3.06 21.36
CA PHE A 33 -18.75 3.47 22.00
C PHE A 33 -19.40 2.32 22.77
N LEU A 34 -19.48 1.14 22.18
CA LEU A 34 -20.04 -0.05 22.83
C LEU A 34 -19.25 -0.44 24.09
N VAL A 35 -17.91 -0.43 24.01
CA VAL A 35 -17.04 -0.68 25.17
C VAL A 35 -17.26 0.37 26.26
N GLY A 36 -17.42 1.64 25.87
CA GLY A 36 -17.74 2.73 26.79
C GLY A 36 -19.09 2.53 27.50
N TRP A 37 -20.11 2.12 26.75
CA TRP A 37 -21.45 1.85 27.26
C TRP A 37 -21.47 0.68 28.26
N ILE A 38 -20.86 -0.46 27.89
CA ILE A 38 -20.71 -1.64 28.75
C ILE A 38 -19.94 -1.30 30.03
N HIS A 39 -18.87 -0.52 29.92
CA HIS A 39 -18.11 -0.10 31.10
C HIS A 39 -18.91 0.84 32.00
N GLY A 40 -19.73 1.72 31.44
CA GLY A 40 -20.64 2.58 32.20
C GLY A 40 -21.67 1.77 33.00
N ASP A 41 -22.25 0.76 32.38
CA ASP A 41 -23.19 -0.17 33.02
C ASP A 41 -22.53 -0.98 34.15
N TYR A 42 -21.28 -1.42 33.94
CA TYR A 42 -20.49 -2.08 34.97
C TYR A 42 -20.21 -1.17 36.18
N ILE A 43 -19.85 0.11 35.95
CA ILE A 43 -19.62 1.06 37.05
C ILE A 43 -20.91 1.28 37.84
N ALA A 44 -22.04 1.45 37.15
CA ALA A 44 -23.33 1.63 37.82
C ALA A 44 -23.63 0.44 38.73
N SER A 45 -23.47 -0.79 38.23
CA SER A 45 -23.67 -2.02 39.01
C SER A 45 -22.71 -2.12 40.21
N ALA A 46 -21.43 -1.79 40.02
CA ALA A 46 -20.43 -1.83 41.08
C ALA A 46 -20.69 -0.78 42.19
N GLN A 47 -21.27 0.37 41.84
CA GLN A 47 -21.67 1.40 42.80
C GLN A 47 -22.86 0.97 43.65
N LEU A 48 -23.83 0.28 43.06
CA LEU A 48 -24.98 -0.28 43.79
C LEU A 48 -24.54 -1.33 44.83
N GLU A 49 -23.50 -2.11 44.53
CA GLU A 49 -23.05 -3.21 45.38
C GLU A 49 -21.92 -2.82 46.38
N ASN A 50 -21.53 -1.53 46.45
CA ASN A 50 -20.42 -1.01 47.27
C ASN A 50 -19.07 -1.74 47.08
N GLN A 51 -18.92 -2.49 45.99
CA GLN A 51 -17.76 -3.35 45.75
C GLN A 51 -16.67 -2.59 44.98
N THR A 52 -16.00 -1.67 45.67
CA THR A 52 -15.03 -0.75 45.06
C THR A 52 -13.67 -1.37 44.76
N GLN A 53 -13.35 -2.54 45.33
CA GLN A 53 -12.06 -3.20 45.18
C GLN A 53 -11.74 -3.66 43.74
N GLY A 54 -12.77 -3.83 42.88
CA GLY A 54 -12.62 -4.25 41.49
C GLY A 54 -12.53 -3.10 40.46
N LEU A 55 -12.85 -1.86 40.85
CA LEU A 55 -12.99 -0.73 39.92
C LEU A 55 -11.69 -0.44 39.16
N GLY A 56 -10.53 -0.47 39.83
CA GLY A 56 -9.25 -0.22 39.17
C GLY A 56 -8.92 -1.21 38.04
N ARG A 57 -9.30 -2.49 38.21
CA ARG A 57 -9.05 -3.53 37.19
C ARG A 57 -9.95 -3.37 35.97
N SER A 58 -11.19 -2.93 36.14
CA SER A 58 -12.10 -2.69 35.02
C SER A 58 -11.64 -1.54 34.13
N PHE A 59 -10.98 -0.51 34.70
CA PHE A 59 -10.33 0.55 33.93
C PHE A 59 -9.17 0.01 33.08
N ILE A 60 -8.33 -0.87 33.62
CA ILE A 60 -7.24 -1.48 32.85
C ILE A 60 -7.79 -2.28 31.67
N ILE A 61 -8.84 -3.09 31.92
CA ILE A 61 -9.51 -3.87 30.87
C ILE A 61 -10.09 -2.95 29.79
N LYS A 62 -10.68 -1.80 30.16
CA LYS A 62 -11.17 -0.81 29.20
C LYS A 62 -10.06 -0.28 28.29
N TRP A 63 -8.91 0.08 28.86
CA TRP A 63 -7.77 0.57 28.08
C TRP A 63 -7.18 -0.50 27.15
N ILE A 64 -7.12 -1.76 27.61
CA ILE A 64 -6.71 -2.89 26.78
C ILE A 64 -7.69 -3.09 25.62
N ALA A 65 -9.00 -3.01 25.88
CA ALA A 65 -10.02 -3.12 24.83
C ALA A 65 -9.86 -2.00 23.79
N PHE A 66 -9.66 -0.75 24.22
CA PHE A 66 -9.40 0.37 23.32
C PHE A 66 -8.13 0.18 22.49
N ALA A 67 -7.02 -0.19 23.13
CA ALA A 67 -5.77 -0.49 22.46
C ALA A 67 -5.92 -1.64 21.45
N GLY A 68 -6.67 -2.67 21.82
CA GLY A 68 -6.98 -3.81 20.95
C GLY A 68 -7.78 -3.40 19.71
N GLY A 69 -8.83 -2.59 19.87
CA GLY A 69 -9.63 -2.08 18.76
C GLY A 69 -8.80 -1.22 17.79
N ILE A 70 -7.98 -0.32 18.33
CA ILE A 70 -7.07 0.53 17.53
C ILE A 70 -6.01 -0.32 16.84
N GLY A 71 -5.41 -1.27 17.54
CA GLY A 71 -4.41 -2.18 16.99
C GLY A 71 -4.98 -3.02 15.84
N LEU A 72 -6.19 -3.55 15.99
CA LEU A 72 -6.87 -4.30 14.94
C LEU A 72 -7.19 -3.44 13.71
N TYR A 73 -7.59 -2.18 13.93
CA TYR A 73 -7.80 -1.21 12.87
C TYR A 73 -6.51 -0.94 12.07
N ILE A 74 -5.39 -0.70 12.77
CA ILE A 74 -4.09 -0.46 12.13
C ILE A 74 -3.63 -1.71 11.37
N LEU A 75 -3.75 -2.89 11.98
CA LEU A 75 -3.38 -4.16 11.37
C LEU A 75 -4.19 -4.41 10.09
N TYR A 76 -5.50 -4.17 10.13
CA TYR A 76 -6.38 -4.30 8.97
C TYR A 76 -5.93 -3.41 7.80
N HIS A 77 -5.63 -2.14 8.06
CA HIS A 77 -5.17 -1.20 7.02
C HIS A 77 -3.77 -1.52 6.52
N TRP A 78 -2.87 -1.94 7.41
CA TRP A 78 -1.51 -2.32 7.04
C TRP A 78 -1.50 -3.54 6.10
N VAL A 79 -2.24 -4.60 6.47
CA VAL A 79 -2.38 -5.81 5.64
C VAL A 79 -3.00 -5.45 4.29
N ARG A 80 -4.05 -4.63 4.28
CA ARG A 80 -4.73 -4.22 3.03
C ARG A 80 -3.85 -3.36 2.11
N GLY A 81 -2.95 -2.55 2.67
CA GLY A 81 -1.95 -1.79 1.92
C GLY A 81 -0.95 -2.69 1.19
N GLN A 82 -0.43 -3.71 1.88
CA GLN A 82 0.51 -4.70 1.35
C GLN A 82 -0.07 -5.51 0.19
N PHE A 83 -1.36 -5.85 0.22
CA PHE A 83 -2.03 -6.57 -0.87
C PHE A 83 -2.30 -5.70 -2.11
N LYS A 84 -2.47 -4.38 -1.96
CA LYS A 84 -2.69 -3.47 -3.09
C LYS A 84 -1.43 -3.21 -3.92
N GLU A 85 -0.25 -3.17 -3.29
CA GLU A 85 1.02 -2.96 -4.01
C GLU A 85 1.40 -4.18 -4.87
N LYS A 86 1.15 -5.39 -4.36
CA LYS A 86 1.42 -6.63 -5.12
C LYS A 86 0.56 -6.80 -6.38
N GLY A 87 -0.64 -6.20 -6.42
CA GLY A 87 -1.53 -6.24 -7.58
C GLY A 87 -1.12 -5.32 -8.74
N LYS A 88 -0.44 -4.20 -8.46
CA LYS A 88 0.01 -3.25 -9.50
C LYS A 88 1.27 -3.72 -10.23
N SER A 89 2.14 -4.45 -9.54
CA SER A 89 3.38 -5.03 -10.12
C SER A 89 3.13 -5.99 -11.30
N LYS A 90 1.96 -6.64 -11.38
CA LYS A 90 1.62 -7.56 -12.46
C LYS A 90 0.99 -6.91 -13.71
N THR A 91 0.46 -5.69 -13.59
CA THR A 91 -0.25 -5.05 -14.71
C THR A 91 0.65 -4.11 -15.53
N GLU A 92 1.74 -3.60 -14.97
CA GLU A 92 2.74 -2.84 -15.76
C GLU A 92 3.69 -3.74 -16.55
N LYS A 93 3.92 -4.99 -16.11
CA LYS A 93 4.75 -5.94 -16.86
C LYS A 93 4.08 -6.54 -18.10
N SER A 94 2.76 -6.37 -18.29
CA SER A 94 2.06 -6.87 -19.47
C SER A 94 1.92 -5.85 -20.60
N LYS A 95 2.22 -4.57 -20.36
CA LYS A 95 2.23 -3.53 -21.41
C LYS A 95 3.61 -3.27 -22.03
N ALA A 96 4.68 -3.80 -21.42
CA ALA A 96 6.05 -3.72 -21.96
C ALA A 96 6.41 -4.88 -22.92
N THR A 97 5.49 -5.82 -23.19
CA THR A 97 5.76 -7.05 -23.96
C THR A 97 5.21 -7.01 -25.40
N LEU A 98 5.15 -5.82 -26.01
CA LEU A 98 4.93 -5.66 -27.45
C LEU A 98 6.03 -4.83 -28.11
N MET A 99 7.27 -4.97 -27.62
CA MET A 99 8.44 -4.66 -28.43
C MET A 99 9.07 -6.00 -28.84
N PRO A 100 9.32 -6.24 -30.14
CA PRO A 100 10.05 -7.42 -30.55
C PRO A 100 11.45 -7.32 -29.97
N ARG A 101 11.71 -8.11 -28.92
CA ARG A 101 13.04 -8.37 -28.39
C ARG A 101 13.78 -9.10 -29.51
N VAL A 102 14.64 -8.37 -30.20
CA VAL A 102 15.65 -8.99 -31.05
C VAL A 102 16.59 -9.72 -30.10
N ASP A 103 16.47 -11.04 -30.09
CA ASP A 103 17.34 -11.94 -29.35
C ASP A 103 18.78 -11.77 -29.86
N HIS A 104 19.60 -11.07 -29.09
CA HIS A 104 21.04 -11.19 -29.20
C HIS A 104 21.53 -12.18 -28.14
N PRO A 105 21.85 -13.42 -28.53
CA PRO A 105 22.46 -14.37 -27.62
C PRO A 105 23.90 -13.94 -27.33
N HIS A 106 24.27 -13.94 -26.04
CA HIS A 106 25.64 -14.00 -25.54
C HIS A 106 26.68 -13.06 -26.19
N ALA A 107 26.69 -11.79 -25.76
CA ALA A 107 27.73 -10.82 -26.14
C ALA A 107 28.90 -10.71 -25.14
N THR A 108 28.99 -11.60 -24.14
CA THR A 108 30.09 -11.54 -23.14
C THR A 108 31.21 -12.53 -23.43
N ASP A 109 30.93 -13.67 -24.09
CA ASP A 109 31.95 -14.70 -24.35
C ASP A 109 32.78 -14.44 -25.62
N LYS A 110 32.27 -13.66 -26.58
CA LYS A 110 32.98 -13.39 -27.85
C LYS A 110 34.02 -12.27 -27.77
N ILE A 111 34.00 -11.45 -26.72
CA ILE A 111 34.89 -10.28 -26.60
C ILE A 111 36.34 -10.70 -26.28
N ILE A 112 36.54 -11.85 -25.63
CA ILE A 112 37.85 -12.26 -25.11
C ILE A 112 38.73 -12.93 -26.18
N ASN A 113 38.12 -13.53 -27.21
CA ASN A 113 38.83 -14.36 -28.19
C ASN A 113 38.88 -13.78 -29.61
N ASP A 114 38.39 -12.55 -29.82
CA ASP A 114 38.43 -11.90 -31.13
C ASP A 114 39.74 -11.12 -31.31
N PRO A 115 40.65 -11.53 -32.23
CA PRO A 115 41.95 -10.89 -32.42
C PRO A 115 41.82 -9.44 -32.90
N GLU A 116 40.71 -9.07 -33.54
CA GLU A 116 40.46 -7.70 -34.01
C GLU A 116 40.18 -6.75 -32.83
N LEU A 117 39.61 -7.26 -31.73
CA LEU A 117 39.32 -6.47 -30.53
C LEU A 117 40.51 -6.28 -29.60
N LYS A 118 41.46 -7.20 -29.63
CA LYS A 118 42.73 -7.04 -28.93
C LYS A 118 43.58 -5.93 -29.55
N ALA A 119 43.53 -5.81 -30.88
CA ALA A 119 44.22 -4.74 -31.60
C ALA A 119 43.49 -3.39 -31.48
N ASP A 120 42.16 -3.40 -31.46
CA ASP A 120 41.34 -2.20 -31.32
C ASP A 120 40.12 -2.43 -30.41
N PRO A 121 40.15 -1.93 -29.17
CA PRO A 121 39.06 -2.11 -28.22
C PRO A 121 37.75 -1.42 -28.64
N PHE A 122 37.80 -0.54 -29.64
CA PHE A 122 36.63 0.19 -30.16
C PHE A 122 36.16 -0.27 -31.54
N ALA A 123 36.72 -1.36 -32.11
CA ALA A 123 36.36 -1.85 -33.44
C ALA A 123 34.85 -2.14 -33.55
N HIS A 124 34.26 -2.67 -32.48
CA HIS A 124 32.82 -2.94 -32.37
C HIS A 124 31.92 -1.70 -32.38
N ILE A 125 32.45 -0.51 -32.09
CA ILE A 125 31.69 0.75 -32.16
C ILE A 125 31.82 1.35 -33.55
N ARG A 126 33.01 1.28 -34.17
CA ARG A 126 33.27 1.82 -35.51
C ARG A 126 32.47 1.14 -36.62
N LYS A 127 32.23 -0.17 -36.50
CA LYS A 127 31.46 -0.94 -37.50
C LYS A 127 29.94 -0.75 -37.39
N ARG A 128 29.44 0.00 -36.39
CA ARG A 128 28.00 0.24 -36.24
C ARG A 128 27.54 1.36 -37.15
N SER A 129 26.52 1.10 -37.95
CA SER A 129 25.90 2.09 -38.84
C SER A 129 25.15 3.20 -38.10
N LYS A 130 24.78 2.99 -36.84
CA LYS A 130 24.08 3.97 -36.00
C LYS A 130 24.60 3.92 -34.56
N LEU A 131 25.04 5.06 -34.04
CA LEU A 131 25.47 5.22 -32.66
C LEU A 131 24.25 5.40 -31.74
N ARG A 132 24.36 4.89 -30.51
CA ARG A 132 23.32 5.07 -29.47
C ARG A 132 23.22 6.54 -29.09
N GLY A 133 21.99 7.03 -28.97
CA GLY A 133 21.73 8.44 -28.70
C GLY A 133 21.78 8.74 -27.21
N ARG A 134 21.93 10.02 -26.84
CA ARG A 134 21.96 10.50 -25.45
C ARG A 134 20.77 10.02 -24.60
N LYS A 135 19.61 9.81 -25.24
CA LYS A 135 18.38 9.33 -24.59
C LYS A 135 18.48 7.89 -24.08
N ASP A 136 19.40 7.09 -24.62
CA ASP A 136 19.61 5.70 -24.19
C ASP A 136 20.51 5.59 -22.95
N PHE A 137 21.00 6.72 -22.43
CA PHE A 137 21.96 6.82 -21.33
C PHE A 137 21.39 7.41 -20.04
N GLU A 138 20.13 7.88 -20.05
CA GLU A 138 19.48 8.33 -18.82
C GLU A 138 19.06 7.09 -18.01
N PRO A 139 19.61 6.88 -16.80
CA PRO A 139 19.07 5.89 -15.89
C PRO A 139 17.68 6.37 -15.46
N ASP A 140 16.67 5.51 -15.64
CA ASP A 140 15.30 5.74 -15.15
C ASP A 140 15.38 6.17 -13.67
N SER A 141 15.09 7.44 -13.40
CA SER A 141 15.08 8.06 -12.06
C SER A 141 13.72 7.90 -11.39
#